data_AF-A0A210QDL3-F1
#
_entry.id   AF-A0A210QDL3-F1
#
_cell.length_a   1.000
_cell.length_b   1.000
_cell.length_c   1.000
_cell.angle_alpha   90.00
_cell.angle_beta   90.00
_cell.angle_gamma   90.00
#
_symmetry.space_group_name_H-M   'P 1'
#
loop_
_entity.id
_entity.type
_entity.pdbx_description
1 polymer ?
#
loop_
_entity_poly.entity_id
_entity_poly.type
_entity_poly.pdbx_seq_one_letter_code
_entity_poly.pdbx_strand_id
1 'polypeptide(L)'
;MGRGKKWPCGSCHKDTHNTQSLLCESCDKWFHSDCESIGKSKFDSFTRSSEPYICHLCRTDDGIFDYLHGTARLKMVSLYALI
;
A
#
# COMPACT_ATOMS: atom_id res chain seq x y z
N MET A 1 -8.12 -9.26 -30.06
CA MET A 1 -6.99 -8.81 -29.21
C MET A 1 -7.53 -8.41 -27.85
N GLY A 2 -7.37 -9.26 -26.83
CA GLY A 2 -7.86 -8.97 -25.49
C GLY A 2 -7.05 -7.83 -24.88
N ARG A 3 -7.72 -6.74 -24.47
CA ARG A 3 -7.09 -5.68 -23.68
C ARG A 3 -6.73 -6.29 -22.32
N GLY A 4 -5.47 -6.67 -22.11
CA GLY A 4 -4.98 -7.17 -20.83
C GLY A 4 -5.33 -6.17 -19.72
N LYS A 5 -5.69 -6.68 -18.53
CA LYS A 5 -5.93 -5.84 -17.35
C LYS A 5 -4.65 -5.05 -17.06
N LYS A 6 -4.68 -3.73 -17.26
CA LYS A 6 -3.59 -2.82 -16.89
C LYS A 6 -3.81 -2.35 -15.46
N TRP A 7 -2.75 -2.34 -14.67
CA TRP A 7 -2.80 -1.98 -13.25
C TRP A 7 -2.01 -0.67 -13.13
N PRO A 8 -2.65 0.50 -13.31
CA PRO A 8 -1.92 1.76 -13.36
C PRO A 8 -1.40 2.15 -11.98
N CYS A 9 -0.16 2.65 -11.97
CA CYS A 9 0.44 3.23 -10.79
C CYS A 9 -0.33 4.49 -10.35
N GLY A 10 -0.60 4.61 -9.05
CA GLY A 10 -1.30 5.76 -8.46
C GLY A 10 -0.52 7.08 -8.61
N SER A 11 0.81 7.03 -8.75
CA SER A 11 1.67 8.22 -8.86
C SER A 11 1.97 8.61 -10.30
N CYS A 12 2.47 7.67 -11.11
CA CYS A 12 2.97 7.97 -12.47
C CYS A 12 2.03 7.51 -13.59
N HIS A 13 0.93 6.82 -13.26
CA HIS A 13 -0.08 6.29 -14.18
C HIS A 13 0.44 5.28 -15.23
N LYS A 14 1.70 4.86 -15.14
CA LYS A 14 2.27 3.76 -15.94
C LYS A 14 1.86 2.42 -15.37
N ASP A 15 1.87 1.38 -16.21
CA ASP A 15 1.50 0.02 -15.81
C ASP A 15 2.47 -0.55 -14.77
N THR A 16 1.95 -1.25 -13.77
CA THR A 16 2.73 -1.88 -12.67
C THR A 16 3.01 -3.35 -12.93
N HIS A 17 2.45 -3.93 -14.00
CA HIS A 17 2.69 -5.30 -14.39
C HIS A 17 4.19 -5.60 -14.55
N ASN A 18 4.67 -6.73 -13.99
CA ASN A 18 6.08 -7.16 -14.00
C ASN A 18 7.09 -6.18 -13.41
N THR A 19 6.67 -5.26 -12.54
CA THR A 19 7.57 -4.33 -11.83
C THR A 19 7.48 -4.53 -10.32
N GLN A 20 8.47 -4.05 -9.57
CA GLN A 20 8.39 -4.02 -8.11
C GLN A 20 7.34 -2.98 -7.69
N SER A 21 6.17 -3.45 -7.28
CA SER A 21 5.04 -2.61 -6.89
C SER A 21 4.35 -3.14 -5.64
N LEU A 22 3.76 -2.23 -4.87
CA LEU A 22 2.99 -2.52 -3.66
C LEU A 22 1.56 -1.99 -3.83
N LEU A 23 0.59 -2.67 -3.21
CA LEU A 23 -0.81 -2.26 -3.19
C LEU A 23 -1.07 -1.47 -1.90
N CYS A 24 -1.55 -0.25 -2.03
CA CYS A 24 -1.94 0.55 -0.87
C CYS A 24 -3.29 0.07 -0.32
N GLU A 25 -3.34 -0.35 0.94
CA GLU A 25 -4.58 -0.84 1.57
C GLU A 25 -5.62 0.25 1.83
N SER A 26 -5.23 1.52 1.83
CA SER A 26 -6.16 2.63 2.09
C SER A 26 -6.95 3.05 0.84
N CYS A 27 -6.32 3.00 -0.35
CA CYS A 27 -6.95 3.48 -1.59
C CYS A 27 -7.04 2.44 -2.72
N ASP A 28 -6.64 1.18 -2.46
CA ASP A 28 -6.67 0.07 -3.42
C ASP A 28 -5.97 0.37 -4.76
N LYS A 29 -4.92 1.18 -4.74
CA LYS A 29 -4.09 1.49 -5.91
C LYS A 29 -2.70 0.89 -5.79
N TRP A 30 -2.17 0.47 -6.93
CA TRP A 30 -0.80 -0.02 -7.05
C TRP A 30 0.18 1.14 -7.14
N PHE A 31 1.38 0.97 -6.57
CA PHE A 31 2.44 1.96 -6.60
C PHE A 31 3.78 1.28 -6.90
N HIS A 32 4.53 1.81 -7.85
CA HIS A 32 5.90 1.36 -8.09
C HIS A 32 6.77 1.67 -6.87
N SER A 33 7.64 0.74 -6.48
CA SER A 33 8.62 0.93 -5.41
C SER A 33 9.46 2.20 -5.62
N ASP A 34 9.85 2.46 -6.87
CA ASP A 34 10.61 3.66 -7.24
C ASP A 34 9.79 4.95 -7.10
N CYS A 35 8.50 4.92 -7.44
CA CYS A 35 7.61 6.07 -7.27
C CYS A 35 7.39 6.41 -5.79
N GLU A 36 7.56 5.43 -4.90
CA GLU A 36 7.45 5.57 -3.46
C GLU A 36 8.80 5.79 -2.77
N SER A 37 9.90 5.84 -3.54
CA SER A 37 11.27 5.90 -3.00
C SER A 37 11.58 4.75 -2.01
N ILE A 38 11.02 3.57 -2.25
CA ILE A 38 11.25 2.37 -1.44
C ILE A 38 12.43 1.60 -2.05
N GLY A 39 13.55 1.53 -1.31
CA GLY A 39 14.70 0.72 -1.69
C GLY A 39 14.44 -0.79 -1.58
N LYS A 40 15.23 -1.59 -2.29
CA LYS A 40 15.07 -3.05 -2.39
C LYS A 40 14.95 -3.78 -1.04
N SER A 41 15.79 -3.44 -0.06
CA SER A 41 15.75 -4.08 1.27
C SER A 41 14.42 -3.83 2.01
N LYS A 42 13.87 -2.61 1.90
CA LYS A 42 12.59 -2.26 2.50
C LYS A 42 11.42 -2.90 1.73
N PHE A 43 11.51 -2.96 0.40
CA PHE A 43 10.55 -3.70 -0.43
C PHE A 43 10.50 -5.19 -0.06
N ASP A 44 11.67 -5.83 0.08
CA ASP A 44 11.77 -7.23 0.52
C ASP A 44 11.19 -7.44 1.92
N SER A 45 11.29 -6.43 2.80
CA SER A 45 10.66 -6.47 4.12
C SER A 45 9.14 -6.41 4.03
N PHE A 46 8.57 -5.54 3.18
CA PHE A 46 7.12 -5.48 2.94
C PHE A 46 6.59 -6.78 2.34
N THR A 47 7.31 -7.40 1.42
CA THR A 47 6.84 -8.67 0.79
C THR A 47 6.92 -9.88 1.73
N ARG A 48 7.76 -9.82 2.78
CA ARG A 48 7.89 -10.88 3.79
C ARG A 48 7.08 -10.64 5.06
N SER A 49 6.67 -9.40 5.31
CA SER A 49 5.87 -9.04 6.48
C SER A 49 4.38 -9.07 6.14
N SER A 50 3.56 -9.17 7.18
CA SER A 50 2.11 -8.96 7.09
C SER A 50 1.76 -7.48 7.34
N GLU A 51 2.75 -6.59 7.34
CA GLU A 51 2.52 -5.18 7.60
C GLU A 51 1.89 -4.52 6.37
N PRO A 52 0.77 -3.80 6.55
CA PRO A 52 0.08 -3.19 5.43
C PRO A 52 0.86 -2.00 4.93
N TYR A 53 1.01 -1.90 3.62
CA TYR A 53 1.65 -0.76 2.98
C TYR A 53 0.62 0.35 2.72
N ILE A 54 0.99 1.58 3.09
CA ILE A 54 0.21 2.80 2.86
C ILE A 54 1.05 3.75 2.01
N CYS A 55 0.52 4.21 0.89
CA CYS A 55 1.24 5.06 -0.06
C CYS A 55 1.46 6.49 0.44
N HIS A 56 2.39 7.21 -0.19
CA HIS A 56 2.68 8.60 0.16
C HIS A 56 1.48 9.56 0.03
N LEU A 57 0.48 9.22 -0.78
CA LEU A 57 -0.74 10.03 -0.93
C LEU A 57 -1.75 9.78 0.20
N CYS A 58 -1.73 8.58 0.80
CA CYS A 58 -2.61 8.20 1.90
C CYS A 58 -1.96 8.41 3.26
N ARG A 59 -0.62 8.44 3.32
CA ARG A 59 0.09 8.73 4.57
C ARG A 59 0.00 10.23 4.87
N THR A 60 -0.32 10.55 6.12
CA THR A 60 -0.20 11.90 6.66
C THR A 60 1.23 12.09 7.15
N ASP A 61 1.98 12.99 6.49
CA ASP A 61 3.38 13.31 6.82
C ASP A 61 3.49 14.38 7.93
N ASP A 62 2.35 14.87 8.44
CA ASP A 62 2.28 15.91 9.48
C ASP A 62 2.55 15.38 10.90
N GLY A 63 2.78 14.07 11.05
CA GLY A 63 2.97 13.43 12.36
C GLY A 63 1.70 13.40 13.21
N ILE A 64 0.57 13.82 12.66
CA ILE A 64 -0.73 13.73 13.33
C ILE A 64 -1.19 12.29 13.18
N PHE A 65 -1.32 11.61 14.31
CA PHE A 65 -1.93 10.29 14.36
C PHE A 65 -3.36 10.40 13.82
N ASP A 66 -3.60 9.90 12.60
CA ASP A 66 -4.94 9.80 12.05
C ASP A 66 -5.73 8.79 12.90
N TYR A 67 -6.41 9.30 13.91
CA TYR A 67 -7.21 8.53 14.85
C TYR A 67 -8.29 7.70 14.13
N LEU A 68 -8.82 8.18 13.01
CA LEU A 68 -9.84 7.45 12.25
C LEU A 68 -9.22 6.24 11.55
N HIS A 69 -8.07 6.40 10.88
CA HIS A 69 -7.33 5.24 10.33
C HIS A 69 -6.81 4.30 11.42
N GLY A 70 -6.31 4.86 12.54
CA GLY A 70 -5.84 4.09 13.68
C GLY A 70 -6.94 3.23 14.31
N THR A 71 -8.13 3.80 14.51
CA THR A 71 -9.29 3.06 15.04
C THR A 71 -9.87 2.06 14.05
N ALA A 72 -9.80 2.31 12.74
CA ALA A 72 -10.17 1.32 11.72
C ALA A 72 -9.30 0.05 11.82
N ARG A 73 -7.97 0.21 12.01
CA ARG A 73 -7.04 -0.91 12.23
C ARG A 73 -7.31 -1.63 13.55
N LEU A 74 -7.60 -0.90 14.64
CA LEU A 74 -7.95 -1.51 15.93
C LEU A 74 -9.27 -2.30 15.88
N LYS A 75 -10.27 -1.84 15.13
CA LYS A 75 -11.53 -2.59 14.94
C LYS A 75 -11.31 -3.92 14.23
N MET A 76 -10.38 -3.97 13.27
CA MET A 76 -9.98 -5.23 12.62
C MET A 76 -9.35 -6.17 13.64
N VAL A 77 -8.39 -5.71 14.45
CA VAL A 77 -7.75 -6.54 15.50
C VAL A 77 -8.76 -7.03 16.55
N SER A 78 -9.72 -6.19 16.95
CA SER A 78 -10.74 -6.56 17.95
C SER A 78 -11.72 -7.63 17.45
N LEU A 79 -11.92 -7.76 16.13
CA LEU A 79 -12.73 -8.83 15.54
C LEU A 79 -11.98 -10.16 15.47
N TYR A 80 -10.66 -10.13 15.25
CA TYR A 80 -9.82 -11.33 15.25
C TYR A 80 -9.45 -11.84 16.65
N ALA A 81 -9.64 -11.02 17.71
CA ALA A 81 -9.36 -11.42 19.10
C ALA A 81 -10.56 -12.08 19.82
N LEU A 82 -11.69 -12.28 19.13
CA LEU A 82 -12.92 -12.89 19.67
C LEU A 82 -13.26 -14.26 19.06
N ILE A 83 -12.31 -14.88 18.36
CA ILE A 83 -12.34 -16.26 17.86
C ILE A 83 -11.16 -17.03 18.46
#